data_AF-A0A1A2XN36-F1
#
_entry.id   AF-A0A1A2XN36-F1
#
_cell.length_a   1.000
_cell.length_b   1.000
_cell.length_c   1.000
_cell.angle_alpha   90.00
_cell.angle_beta   90.00
_cell.angle_gamma   90.00
#
_symmetry.space_group_name_H-M   'P 1'
#
loop_
_entity.id
_entity.type
_entity.pdbx_description
1 polymer ?
#
loop_
_entity_poly.entity_id
_entity_poly.type
_entity_poly.pdbx_seq_one_letter_code
_entity_poly.pdbx_strand_id
1 'polypeptide(L)'
;MSKVLNTLQDNDARLVGFLSTLTADQWSQPSLCTEWSNHEVLAHLVVGYSATLPSIAAAMLRHRGSFDRTNSSMARALAAQQDPHTLIDDLAALTQLARGIGRIFPRRLLLGDHVIHELDITYSIGADSAIPRAILAAVLETEVAIPNPFVPASKRARGLNLIATDTTWSHPNDGPTVTGEAGHLASVLAGRPWALGHLTGDGVAVLAGRLEQWPKSIP
;
A
#
# COMPACT_ATOMS: atom_id res chain seq x y z
N MET A 1 8.95 11.55 -19.66
CA MET A 1 9.17 10.13 -19.30
C MET A 1 10.17 9.90 -18.15
N SER A 2 10.87 10.90 -17.58
CA SER A 2 11.88 10.66 -16.53
C SER A 2 11.44 10.90 -15.06
N LYS A 3 10.38 11.67 -14.77
CA LYS A 3 10.03 12.03 -13.38
C LYS A 3 9.48 10.86 -12.54
N VAL A 4 8.56 10.06 -13.10
CA VAL A 4 7.93 8.91 -12.40
C VAL A 4 8.88 7.71 -12.27
N LEU A 5 9.81 7.57 -13.22
CA LEU A 5 10.87 6.55 -13.18
C LEU A 5 11.72 6.71 -11.92
N ASN A 6 12.10 7.97 -11.64
CA ASN A 6 12.82 8.34 -10.43
C ASN A 6 11.97 8.10 -9.17
N THR A 7 10.70 8.53 -9.16
CA THR A 7 9.89 8.49 -7.92
C THR A 7 9.69 7.10 -7.31
N LEU A 8 9.40 6.07 -8.12
CA LEU A 8 9.23 4.71 -7.58
C LEU A 8 10.56 4.15 -7.07
N GLN A 9 11.65 4.34 -7.83
CA GLN A 9 12.96 3.82 -7.44
C GLN A 9 13.51 4.56 -6.21
N ASP A 10 13.36 5.89 -6.14
CA ASP A 10 13.71 6.72 -4.99
C ASP A 10 12.88 6.32 -3.75
N ASN A 11 11.57 6.06 -3.95
CA ASN A 11 10.71 5.57 -2.89
C ASN A 11 11.21 4.24 -2.34
N ASP A 12 11.50 3.28 -3.22
CA ASP A 12 11.82 1.94 -2.79
C ASP A 12 13.22 1.85 -2.18
N ALA A 13 14.18 2.65 -2.65
CA ALA A 13 15.49 2.77 -2.00
C ALA A 13 15.36 3.33 -0.56
N ARG A 14 14.50 4.33 -0.37
CA ARG A 14 14.18 4.88 0.95
C ARG A 14 13.46 3.85 1.82
N LEU A 15 12.51 3.12 1.25
CA LEU A 15 11.77 2.04 1.91
C LEU A 15 12.72 0.96 2.42
N VAL A 16 13.65 0.47 1.58
CA VAL A 16 14.69 -0.49 1.98
C VAL A 16 15.51 0.03 3.17
N GLY A 17 15.89 1.31 3.13
CA GLY A 17 16.59 1.97 4.23
C GLY A 17 15.78 1.99 5.53
N PHE A 18 14.49 2.32 5.46
CA PHE A 18 13.58 2.28 6.60
C PHE A 18 13.41 0.86 7.15
N LEU A 19 13.14 -0.13 6.30
CA LEU A 19 12.92 -1.52 6.70
C LEU A 19 14.16 -2.10 7.42
N SER A 20 15.35 -1.67 7.01
CA SER A 20 16.61 -2.07 7.65
C SER A 20 16.77 -1.56 9.09
N THR A 21 15.94 -0.61 9.53
CA THR A 21 15.96 -0.08 10.91
C THR A 21 15.05 -0.82 11.88
N LEU A 22 14.16 -1.69 11.37
CA LEU A 22 13.19 -2.39 12.20
C LEU A 22 13.87 -3.48 13.04
N THR A 23 13.43 -3.56 14.30
CA THR A 23 13.85 -4.59 15.26
C THR A 23 13.11 -5.91 15.00
N ALA A 24 13.64 -7.01 15.55
CA ALA A 24 12.99 -8.33 15.48
C ALA A 24 11.56 -8.31 16.05
N ASP A 25 11.34 -7.60 17.17
CA ASP A 25 10.01 -7.47 17.78
C ASP A 25 9.05 -6.74 16.84
N GLN A 26 9.47 -5.62 16.25
CA GLN A 26 8.68 -4.87 15.28
C GLN A 26 8.34 -5.69 14.04
N TRP A 27 9.24 -6.57 13.57
CA TRP A 27 8.94 -7.48 12.46
C TRP A 27 7.86 -8.52 12.79
N SER A 28 7.83 -8.99 14.04
CA SER A 28 6.86 -9.99 14.51
C SER A 28 5.49 -9.40 14.86
N GLN A 29 5.41 -8.08 15.05
CA GLN A 29 4.16 -7.40 15.39
C GLN A 29 3.14 -7.44 14.24
N PRO A 30 1.83 -7.48 14.55
CA PRO A 30 0.79 -7.29 13.55
C PRO A 30 0.94 -5.96 12.83
N SER A 31 0.85 -5.97 11.50
CA SER A 31 0.80 -4.75 10.69
C SER A 31 -0.63 -4.19 10.64
N LEU A 32 -0.81 -2.99 10.08
CA LEU A 32 -2.15 -2.46 9.79
C LEU A 32 -2.77 -3.03 8.51
N CYS A 33 -2.01 -3.84 7.77
CA CYS A 33 -2.57 -4.85 6.89
C CYS A 33 -3.02 -6.04 7.77
N THR A 34 -4.22 -5.96 8.31
CA THR A 34 -4.71 -6.69 9.50
C THR A 34 -4.57 -8.21 9.50
N GLU A 35 -4.29 -8.85 8.37
CA GLU A 35 -4.08 -10.31 8.29
C GLU A 35 -2.61 -10.73 8.44
N TRP A 36 -1.68 -9.78 8.42
CA TRP A 36 -0.25 -9.99 8.28
C TRP A 36 0.55 -9.27 9.36
N SER A 37 1.62 -9.92 9.81
CA SER A 37 2.75 -9.29 10.48
C SER A 37 3.49 -8.34 9.54
N ASN A 38 4.30 -7.44 10.10
CA ASN A 38 5.19 -6.59 9.29
C ASN A 38 6.11 -7.43 8.40
N HIS A 39 6.57 -8.58 8.89
CA HIS A 39 7.40 -9.50 8.11
C HIS A 39 6.67 -10.09 6.90
N GLU A 40 5.40 -10.46 7.05
CA GLU A 40 4.57 -10.94 5.94
C GLU A 40 4.26 -9.84 4.92
N VAL A 41 4.11 -8.58 5.35
CA VAL A 41 4.01 -7.42 4.44
C VAL A 41 5.30 -7.26 3.62
N LEU A 42 6.48 -7.36 4.23
CA LEU A 42 7.75 -7.32 3.51
C LEU A 42 7.84 -8.45 2.48
N ALA A 43 7.47 -9.67 2.86
CA ALA A 43 7.44 -10.80 1.94
C ALA A 43 6.49 -10.57 0.76
N HIS A 44 5.34 -9.92 0.98
CA HIS A 44 4.43 -9.53 -0.10
C HIS A 44 5.09 -8.57 -1.10
N LEU A 45 5.80 -7.54 -0.63
CA LEU A 45 6.51 -6.60 -1.51
C LEU A 45 7.54 -7.33 -2.40
N VAL A 46 8.29 -8.29 -1.82
CA VAL A 46 9.22 -9.14 -2.59
C VAL A 46 8.48 -10.01 -3.60
N VAL A 47 7.35 -10.62 -3.23
CA VAL A 47 6.50 -11.40 -4.13
C VAL A 47 5.99 -10.54 -5.29
N GLY A 48 5.50 -9.32 -5.01
CA GLY A 48 5.00 -8.39 -6.04
C GLY A 48 6.04 -8.08 -7.11
N TYR A 49 7.31 -8.02 -6.71
CA TYR A 49 8.43 -7.77 -7.61
C TYR A 49 9.05 -9.00 -8.28
N SER A 50 8.88 -10.20 -7.73
CA SER A 50 9.57 -11.41 -8.19
C SER A 50 8.64 -12.44 -8.85
N ALA A 51 7.36 -12.44 -8.51
CA ALA A 51 6.43 -13.48 -8.91
C ALA A 51 6.22 -13.50 -10.43
N THR A 52 6.36 -14.69 -11.00
CA THR A 52 6.16 -14.92 -12.43
C THR A 52 4.69 -15.23 -12.72
N LEU A 53 4.21 -14.89 -13.93
CA LEU A 53 2.84 -15.21 -14.35
C LEU A 53 2.49 -16.70 -14.18
N PRO A 54 3.36 -17.68 -14.55
CA PRO A 54 3.07 -19.09 -14.30
C PRO A 54 2.94 -19.44 -12.82
N SER A 55 3.78 -18.87 -11.95
CA SER A 55 3.71 -19.13 -10.51
C SER A 55 2.40 -18.64 -9.90
N ILE A 56 1.93 -17.45 -10.32
CA ILE A 56 0.65 -16.88 -9.88
C ILE A 56 -0.52 -17.69 -10.45
N ALA A 57 -0.48 -18.09 -11.72
CA ALA A 57 -1.52 -18.92 -12.32
C ALA A 57 -1.65 -20.28 -11.61
N ALA A 58 -0.53 -20.92 -11.29
CA ALA A 58 -0.52 -22.18 -10.54
C ALA A 58 -1.08 -22.00 -9.12
N ALA A 59 -0.72 -20.92 -8.43
CA ALA A 59 -1.24 -20.63 -7.10
C ALA A 59 -2.74 -20.27 -7.12
N MET A 60 -3.18 -19.49 -8.11
CA MET A 60 -4.59 -19.18 -8.36
C MET A 60 -5.44 -20.44 -8.55
N LEU A 61 -4.92 -21.43 -9.30
CA LEU A 61 -5.61 -22.72 -9.49
C LEU A 61 -5.80 -23.45 -8.15
N ARG A 62 -4.76 -23.49 -7.30
CA ARG A 62 -4.84 -24.11 -5.96
C ARG A 62 -5.85 -23.40 -5.05
N HIS A 63 -6.01 -22.08 -5.22
CA HIS A 63 -6.92 -21.25 -4.42
C HIS A 63 -8.28 -20.99 -5.08
N ARG A 64 -8.67 -21.81 -6.07
CA ARG A 64 -9.98 -21.75 -6.75
C ARG A 64 -10.26 -20.37 -7.37
N GLY A 65 -9.22 -19.73 -7.90
CA GLY A 65 -9.31 -18.42 -8.56
C GLY A 65 -9.40 -17.22 -7.61
N SER A 66 -9.23 -17.42 -6.30
CA SER A 66 -9.18 -16.31 -5.34
C SER A 66 -7.80 -15.65 -5.33
N PHE A 67 -7.73 -14.40 -5.81
CA PHE A 67 -6.51 -13.59 -5.80
C PHE A 67 -6.03 -13.31 -4.38
N ASP A 68 -6.93 -12.87 -3.49
CA ASP A 68 -6.58 -12.50 -2.11
C ASP A 68 -5.97 -13.69 -1.35
N ARG A 69 -6.57 -14.89 -1.48
CA ARG A 69 -6.03 -16.12 -0.89
C ARG A 69 -4.69 -16.52 -1.50
N THR A 70 -4.51 -16.28 -2.80
CA THR A 70 -3.25 -16.53 -3.50
C THR A 70 -2.15 -15.60 -2.99
N ASN A 71 -2.43 -14.30 -2.93
CA ASN A 71 -1.49 -13.28 -2.46
C ASN A 71 -1.03 -13.57 -1.03
N SER A 72 -2.01 -13.75 -0.12
CA SER A 72 -1.76 -14.16 1.26
C SER A 72 -0.96 -15.45 1.37
N SER A 73 -1.30 -16.48 0.59
CA SER A 73 -0.58 -17.75 0.65
C SER A 73 0.87 -17.62 0.20
N MET A 74 1.16 -16.79 -0.81
CA MET A 74 2.52 -16.59 -1.32
C MET A 74 3.36 -15.76 -0.36
N ALA A 75 2.82 -14.66 0.16
CA ALA A 75 3.51 -13.81 1.14
C ALA A 75 3.87 -14.59 2.40
N ARG A 76 2.90 -15.30 3.00
CA ARG A 76 3.13 -16.12 4.20
C ARG A 76 4.12 -17.27 3.96
N ALA A 77 4.04 -17.92 2.80
CA ALA A 77 4.97 -18.99 2.47
C ALA A 77 6.41 -18.49 2.32
N LEU A 78 6.60 -17.29 1.77
CA LEU A 78 7.91 -16.68 1.63
C LEU A 78 8.45 -16.20 2.98
N ALA A 79 7.63 -15.51 3.79
CA ALA A 79 7.99 -15.09 5.15
C ALA A 79 8.33 -16.27 6.08
N ALA A 80 7.75 -17.45 5.86
CA ALA A 80 8.09 -18.66 6.61
C ALA A 80 9.43 -19.29 6.18
N GLN A 81 9.94 -18.96 4.99
CA GLN A 81 11.15 -19.56 4.41
C GLN A 81 12.39 -18.67 4.58
N GLN A 82 12.21 -17.36 4.65
CA GLN A 82 13.29 -16.38 4.68
C GLN A 82 13.10 -15.42 5.85
N ASP A 83 14.20 -14.98 6.43
CA ASP A 83 14.19 -13.95 7.47
C ASP A 83 14.08 -12.53 6.85
N PRO A 84 13.72 -11.51 7.66
CA PRO A 84 13.56 -10.15 7.16
C PRO A 84 14.80 -9.57 6.48
N HIS A 85 16.02 -9.88 6.93
CA HIS A 85 17.24 -9.32 6.32
C HIS A 85 17.44 -9.86 4.91
N THR A 86 17.25 -11.16 4.71
CA THR A 86 17.28 -11.79 3.38
C THR A 86 16.23 -11.16 2.45
N LEU A 87 15.02 -10.92 2.94
CA LEU A 87 13.95 -10.31 2.16
C LEU A 87 14.22 -8.84 1.81
N ILE A 88 14.86 -8.07 2.71
CA ILE A 88 15.28 -6.70 2.42
C ILE A 88 16.33 -6.68 1.31
N ASP A 89 17.30 -7.60 1.35
CA ASP A 89 18.32 -7.73 0.29
C ASP A 89 17.68 -8.11 -1.06
N ASP A 90 16.74 -9.06 -1.04
CA ASP A 90 15.96 -9.45 -2.23
C ASP A 90 15.16 -8.26 -2.78
N LEU A 91 14.46 -7.51 -1.91
CA LEU A 91 13.73 -6.31 -2.30
C LEU A 91 14.68 -5.28 -2.92
N ALA A 92 15.81 -4.98 -2.27
CA ALA A 92 16.81 -4.05 -2.76
C ALA A 92 17.32 -4.42 -4.16
N ALA A 93 17.61 -5.70 -4.40
CA ALA A 93 18.00 -6.19 -5.72
C ALA A 93 16.89 -6.04 -6.77
N LEU A 94 15.64 -6.31 -6.39
CA LEU A 94 14.48 -6.23 -7.29
C LEU A 94 14.09 -4.79 -7.64
N THR A 95 14.36 -3.80 -6.77
CA THR A 95 14.14 -2.37 -7.10
C THR A 95 15.02 -1.89 -8.25
N GLN A 96 16.22 -2.46 -8.40
CA GLN A 96 17.14 -2.16 -9.49
C GLN A 96 16.76 -2.89 -10.77
N LEU A 97 16.27 -4.13 -10.65
CA LEU A 97 15.88 -4.96 -11.76
C LEU A 97 14.65 -5.81 -11.43
N ALA A 98 13.47 -5.20 -11.57
CA ALA A 98 12.21 -5.88 -11.35
C ALA A 98 12.09 -7.11 -12.26
N ARG A 99 11.57 -8.21 -11.69
CA ARG A 99 11.32 -9.47 -12.39
C ARG A 99 9.81 -9.71 -12.48
N GLY A 100 9.39 -10.74 -13.22
CA GLY A 100 8.00 -11.20 -13.19
C GLY A 100 6.94 -10.11 -13.50
N ILE A 101 5.85 -10.10 -12.71
CA ILE A 101 4.72 -9.17 -12.88
C ILE A 101 5.09 -7.72 -12.56
N GLY A 102 6.03 -7.47 -11.64
CA GLY A 102 6.50 -6.12 -11.31
C GLY A 102 7.01 -5.33 -12.52
N ARG A 103 7.47 -6.01 -13.58
CA ARG A 103 7.86 -5.36 -14.85
C ARG A 103 6.69 -4.84 -15.68
N ILE A 104 5.52 -5.47 -15.56
CA ILE A 104 4.35 -5.23 -16.41
C ILE A 104 3.33 -4.34 -15.70
N PHE A 105 3.31 -4.36 -14.36
CA PHE A 105 2.32 -3.64 -13.57
C PHE A 105 2.45 -2.11 -13.75
N PRO A 106 1.33 -1.35 -13.82
CA PRO A 106 1.40 0.10 -13.96
C PRO A 106 2.15 0.73 -12.79
N ARG A 107 3.26 1.43 -13.08
CA ARG A 107 4.19 1.95 -12.06
C ARG A 107 3.55 2.85 -11.01
N ARG A 108 2.52 3.62 -11.38
CA ARG A 108 1.80 4.48 -10.43
C ARG A 108 0.99 3.65 -9.42
N LEU A 109 0.42 2.54 -9.86
CA LEU A 109 -0.29 1.61 -8.96
C LEU A 109 0.70 0.85 -8.09
N LEU A 110 1.87 0.48 -8.64
CA LEU A 110 2.95 -0.15 -7.85
C LEU A 110 3.51 0.80 -6.78
N LEU A 111 3.67 2.09 -7.10
CA LEU A 111 4.04 3.10 -6.11
C LEU A 111 2.99 3.20 -4.99
N GLY A 112 1.71 3.19 -5.35
CA GLY A 112 0.62 3.18 -4.36
C GLY A 112 0.70 1.97 -3.44
N ASP A 113 0.89 0.78 -4.00
CA ASP A 113 1.05 -0.47 -3.26
C ASP A 113 2.16 -0.40 -2.20
N HIS A 114 3.38 -0.01 -2.60
CA HIS A 114 4.50 0.10 -1.67
C HIS A 114 4.31 1.18 -0.61
N VAL A 115 3.76 2.33 -1.00
CA VAL A 115 3.52 3.43 -0.05
C VAL A 115 2.48 3.02 0.98
N ILE A 116 1.38 2.39 0.57
CA ILE A 116 0.36 1.92 1.52
C ILE A 116 0.93 0.86 2.46
N HIS A 117 1.70 -0.09 1.96
CA HIS A 117 2.32 -1.12 2.80
C HIS A 117 3.43 -0.59 3.71
N GLU A 118 4.16 0.44 3.28
CA GLU A 118 5.06 1.16 4.17
C GLU A 118 4.29 1.87 5.30
N LEU A 119 3.18 2.54 4.99
CA LEU A 119 2.33 3.17 6.00
C LEU A 119 1.75 2.12 6.96
N ASP A 120 1.37 0.95 6.47
CA ASP A 120 0.87 -0.16 7.30
C ASP A 120 1.91 -0.59 8.33
N ILE A 121 3.18 -0.72 7.92
CA ILE A 121 4.28 -1.05 8.81
C ILE A 121 4.58 0.11 9.75
N THR A 122 4.75 1.32 9.22
CA THR A 122 5.18 2.51 9.96
C THR A 122 4.23 2.85 11.09
N TYR A 123 2.93 2.89 10.81
CA TYR A 123 1.94 3.23 11.82
C TYR A 123 1.67 2.08 12.80
N SER A 124 1.86 0.81 12.41
CA SER A 124 1.73 -0.34 13.34
C SER A 124 2.73 -0.30 14.49
N ILE A 125 3.93 0.22 14.22
CA ILE A 125 4.99 0.37 15.22
C ILE A 125 4.94 1.71 15.96
N GLY A 126 3.88 2.51 15.73
CA GLY A 126 3.68 3.80 16.37
C GLY A 126 4.61 4.92 15.89
N ALA A 127 5.21 4.77 14.70
CA ALA A 127 6.08 5.78 14.11
C ALA A 127 5.32 6.73 13.17
N ASP A 128 5.85 7.94 12.99
CA ASP A 128 5.35 8.89 12.00
C ASP A 128 5.91 8.58 10.60
N SER A 129 5.11 8.85 9.57
CA SER A 129 5.52 8.66 8.18
C SER A 129 6.60 9.65 7.76
N ALA A 130 7.79 9.12 7.47
CA ALA A 130 8.89 9.84 6.83
C ALA A 130 8.78 9.89 5.29
N ILE A 131 7.67 9.42 4.71
CA ILE A 131 7.44 9.45 3.27
C ILE A 131 7.35 10.91 2.80
N PRO A 132 8.15 11.31 1.79
CA PRO A 132 8.07 12.65 1.22
C PRO A 132 6.65 13.02 0.83
N ARG A 133 6.19 14.20 1.26
CA ARG A 133 4.83 14.71 1.01
C ARG A 133 4.44 14.73 -0.47
N ALA A 134 5.40 14.95 -1.36
CA ALA A 134 5.20 14.89 -2.81
C ALA A 134 4.88 13.46 -3.31
N ILE A 135 5.41 12.41 -2.67
CA ILE A 135 5.11 11.01 -3.00
C ILE A 135 3.70 10.68 -2.54
N LEU A 136 3.33 11.05 -1.30
CA LEU A 136 1.97 10.85 -0.78
C LEU A 136 0.92 11.55 -1.66
N ALA A 137 1.18 12.80 -2.06
CA ALA A 137 0.30 13.52 -3.00
C ALA A 137 0.16 12.80 -4.36
N ALA A 138 1.25 12.22 -4.89
CA ALA A 138 1.20 11.47 -6.15
C ALA A 138 0.43 10.14 -6.04
N VAL A 139 0.50 9.49 -4.88
CA VAL A 139 -0.30 8.30 -4.57
C VAL A 139 -1.78 8.67 -4.46
N LEU A 140 -2.12 9.69 -3.70
CA LEU A 140 -3.49 10.19 -3.57
C LEU A 140 -4.10 10.57 -4.93
N GLU A 141 -3.33 11.27 -5.78
CA GLU A 141 -3.75 11.57 -7.16
C GLU A 141 -4.05 10.31 -7.97
N THR A 142 -3.22 9.28 -7.82
CA THR A 142 -3.42 8.00 -8.50
C THR A 142 -4.66 7.27 -7.97
N GLU A 143 -4.85 7.25 -6.65
CA GLU A 143 -5.97 6.59 -5.98
C GLU A 143 -7.32 7.16 -6.40
N VAL A 144 -7.44 8.49 -6.51
CA VAL A 144 -8.69 9.14 -6.91
C VAL A 144 -8.95 9.05 -8.42
N ALA A 145 -7.90 9.09 -9.25
CA ALA A 145 -8.03 9.17 -10.70
C ALA A 145 -8.11 7.81 -11.41
N ILE A 146 -7.45 6.77 -10.88
CA ILE A 146 -7.29 5.49 -11.57
C ILE A 146 -8.16 4.42 -10.89
N PRO A 147 -9.15 3.85 -11.61
CA PRO A 147 -9.86 2.67 -11.14
C PRO A 147 -8.89 1.50 -10.95
N ASN A 148 -8.85 0.94 -9.73
CA ASN A 148 -8.08 -0.25 -9.41
C ASN A 148 -9.06 -1.38 -9.03
N PRO A 149 -9.01 -2.56 -9.71
CA PRO A 149 -9.93 -3.67 -9.44
C PRO A 149 -9.69 -4.32 -8.05
N PHE A 150 -8.51 -4.11 -7.47
CA PHE A 150 -8.12 -4.67 -6.18
C PHE A 150 -8.41 -3.71 -5.03
N VAL A 151 -8.13 -2.40 -5.21
CA VAL A 151 -8.42 -1.34 -4.24
C VAL A 151 -9.42 -0.35 -4.81
N PRO A 152 -10.67 -0.27 -4.33
CA PRO A 152 -11.68 0.63 -4.86
C PRO A 152 -11.53 2.09 -4.38
N ALA A 153 -10.30 2.62 -4.30
CA ALA A 153 -10.00 3.96 -3.77
C ALA A 153 -10.76 5.08 -4.50
N SER A 154 -10.75 5.11 -5.84
CA SER A 154 -11.50 6.09 -6.63
C SER A 154 -13.02 6.00 -6.42
N LYS A 155 -13.55 4.81 -6.10
CA LYS A 155 -14.97 4.67 -5.73
C LYS A 155 -15.22 5.23 -4.33
N ARG A 156 -14.31 4.99 -3.38
CA ARG A 156 -14.37 5.54 -2.01
C ARG A 156 -14.24 7.06 -1.98
N ALA A 157 -13.43 7.65 -2.87
CA ALA A 157 -13.24 9.09 -2.98
C ALA A 157 -14.38 9.83 -3.69
N ARG A 158 -15.17 9.15 -4.52
CA ARG A 158 -16.13 9.76 -5.46
C ARG A 158 -17.05 10.80 -4.80
N GLY A 159 -17.00 12.03 -5.29
CA GLY A 159 -17.87 13.13 -4.84
C GLY A 159 -17.56 13.64 -3.43
N LEU A 160 -16.46 13.23 -2.80
CA LEU A 160 -15.98 13.84 -1.55
C LEU A 160 -15.02 14.98 -1.89
N ASN A 161 -15.06 16.04 -1.09
CA ASN A 161 -14.02 17.07 -1.10
C ASN A 161 -12.88 16.61 -0.19
N LEU A 162 -11.72 16.22 -0.73
CA LEU A 162 -10.59 15.70 0.06
C LEU A 162 -9.49 16.75 0.19
N ILE A 163 -8.98 16.97 1.41
CA ILE A 163 -7.95 17.98 1.68
C ILE A 163 -6.85 17.37 2.54
N ALA A 164 -5.63 17.30 1.99
CA ALA A 164 -4.45 16.95 2.77
C ALA A 164 -3.94 18.17 3.55
N THR A 165 -3.73 18.07 4.86
CA THR A 165 -3.35 19.21 5.71
C THR A 165 -1.85 19.51 5.72
N ASP A 166 -1.03 18.51 5.39
CA ASP A 166 0.43 18.54 5.44
C ASP A 166 1.06 18.62 4.04
N THR A 167 0.24 18.79 3.01
CA THR A 167 0.65 18.96 1.61
C THR A 167 -0.23 19.99 0.93
N THR A 168 0.09 20.38 -0.30
CA THR A 168 -0.79 21.23 -1.13
C THR A 168 -1.84 20.44 -1.92
N TRP A 169 -1.90 19.11 -1.73
CA TRP A 169 -2.82 18.26 -2.46
C TRP A 169 -4.26 18.41 -1.94
N SER A 170 -5.20 18.51 -2.88
CA SER A 170 -6.63 18.43 -2.61
C SER A 170 -7.35 17.83 -3.82
N HIS A 171 -8.52 17.23 -3.57
CA HIS A 171 -9.42 16.71 -4.59
C HIS A 171 -10.79 17.41 -4.44
N PRO A 172 -10.95 18.61 -5.01
CA PRO A 172 -12.16 19.40 -4.84
C PRO A 172 -13.37 18.77 -5.54
N ASN A 173 -14.47 18.69 -4.81
CA ASN A 173 -15.80 18.32 -5.30
C ASN A 173 -16.85 19.09 -4.49
N ASP A 174 -18.10 19.15 -4.97
CA ASP A 174 -19.20 19.85 -4.28
C ASP A 174 -19.80 19.08 -3.09
N GLY A 175 -19.27 17.90 -2.76
CA GLY A 175 -19.77 17.07 -1.68
C GLY A 175 -19.09 17.32 -0.32
N PRO A 176 -19.40 16.49 0.69
CA PRO A 176 -18.94 16.71 2.05
C PRO A 176 -17.41 16.56 2.15
N THR A 177 -16.82 17.32 3.08
CA THR A 177 -15.35 17.45 3.18
C THR A 177 -14.75 16.39 4.10
N VAL A 178 -13.60 15.84 3.70
CA VAL A 178 -12.73 15.00 4.52
C VAL A 178 -11.34 15.61 4.54
N THR A 179 -10.85 15.90 5.73
CA THR A 179 -9.58 16.59 5.96
C THR A 179 -8.70 15.77 6.90
N GLY A 180 -7.42 15.65 6.58
CA GLY A 180 -6.41 15.03 7.44
C GLY A 180 -5.04 15.00 6.75
N GLU A 181 -4.04 14.37 7.38
CA GLU A 181 -2.73 14.24 6.73
C GLU A 181 -2.80 13.29 5.54
N ALA A 182 -1.92 13.50 4.55
CA ALA A 182 -1.93 12.75 3.30
C ALA A 182 -1.77 11.23 3.51
N GLY A 183 -0.95 10.81 4.48
CA GLY A 183 -0.80 9.39 4.84
C GLY A 183 -2.11 8.76 5.32
N HIS A 184 -2.82 9.43 6.23
CA HIS A 184 -4.11 8.95 6.74
C HIS A 184 -5.19 8.92 5.65
N LEU A 185 -5.25 9.94 4.78
CA LEU A 185 -6.17 9.93 3.64
C LEU A 185 -5.88 8.75 2.70
N ALA A 186 -4.61 8.51 2.37
CA ALA A 186 -4.20 7.41 1.50
C ALA A 186 -4.57 6.06 2.14
N SER A 187 -4.25 5.86 3.42
CA SER A 187 -4.62 4.63 4.15
C SER A 187 -6.13 4.38 4.16
N VAL A 188 -6.97 5.38 4.42
CA VAL A 188 -8.44 5.20 4.40
C VAL A 188 -8.95 4.89 2.98
N LEU A 189 -8.46 5.59 1.95
CA LEU A 189 -8.82 5.30 0.56
C LEU A 189 -8.38 3.90 0.12
N ALA A 190 -7.23 3.43 0.62
CA ALA A 190 -6.74 2.07 0.42
C ALA A 190 -7.56 1.00 1.17
N GLY A 191 -8.38 1.40 2.14
CA GLY A 191 -9.29 0.51 2.85
C GLY A 191 -8.85 0.17 4.26
N ARG A 192 -8.11 1.06 4.92
CA ARG A 192 -7.66 0.92 6.32
C ARG A 192 -8.56 1.75 7.25
N PRO A 193 -9.52 1.13 7.96
CA PRO A 193 -10.50 1.89 8.76
C PRO A 193 -9.91 2.63 9.95
N TRP A 194 -8.77 2.17 10.50
CA TRP A 194 -8.10 2.82 11.63
C TRP A 194 -7.81 4.30 11.35
N ALA A 195 -7.47 4.62 10.10
CA ALA A 195 -7.07 5.97 9.71
C ALA A 195 -8.25 6.96 9.73
N LEU A 196 -9.51 6.49 9.77
CA LEU A 196 -10.69 7.37 9.96
C LEU A 196 -10.60 8.19 11.25
N GLY A 197 -10.01 7.63 12.31
CA GLY A 197 -9.82 8.33 13.58
C GLY A 197 -8.88 9.53 13.50
N HIS A 198 -8.14 9.68 12.41
CA HIS A 198 -7.23 10.78 12.14
C HIS A 198 -7.80 11.79 11.12
N LEU A 199 -9.05 11.60 10.69
CA LEU A 199 -9.73 12.46 9.73
C LEU A 199 -10.85 13.27 10.38
N THR A 200 -11.15 14.41 9.78
CA THR A 200 -12.19 15.35 10.24
C THR A 200 -13.07 15.80 9.08
N GLY A 201 -14.24 16.35 9.41
CA GLY A 201 -15.21 16.88 8.45
C GLY A 201 -16.40 15.96 8.18
N ASP A 202 -17.47 16.53 7.63
CA ASP A 202 -18.77 15.85 7.45
C ASP A 202 -18.70 14.65 6.48
N GLY A 203 -17.65 14.57 5.66
CA GLY A 203 -17.44 13.47 4.72
C GLY A 203 -16.90 12.19 5.38
N VAL A 204 -16.42 12.26 6.62
CA VAL A 204 -15.84 11.08 7.31
C VAL A 204 -16.87 9.98 7.49
N ALA A 205 -18.11 10.33 7.87
CA ALA A 205 -19.20 9.36 8.00
C ALA A 205 -19.56 8.69 6.66
N VAL A 206 -19.52 9.46 5.56
CA VAL A 206 -19.74 8.93 4.21
C VAL A 206 -18.62 7.96 3.81
N LEU A 207 -17.38 8.30 4.11
CA LEU A 207 -16.22 7.48 3.82
C LEU A 207 -16.22 6.18 4.63
N ALA A 208 -16.62 6.24 5.91
CA ALA A 208 -16.82 5.06 6.77
C ALA A 208 -17.87 4.09 6.19
N GLY A 209 -19.04 4.59 5.77
CA GLY A 209 -20.07 3.74 5.15
C GLY A 209 -19.60 3.08 3.84
N ARG A 210 -18.69 3.72 3.09
CA ARG A 210 -18.10 3.13 1.88
C ARG A 210 -17.09 2.03 2.17
N LEU A 211 -16.41 2.08 3.31
CA LEU A 211 -15.52 0.99 3.75
C LEU A 211 -16.32 -0.27 4.08
N GLU A 212 -17.49 -0.12 4.70
CA GLU A 212 -18.40 -1.25 4.97
C GLU A 212 -19.00 -1.83 3.68
N GLN A 213 -19.40 -0.97 2.74
CA GLN A 213 -19.97 -1.39 1.46
C GLN A 213 -18.93 -2.09 0.55
N TRP A 214 -17.67 -1.67 0.63
CA TRP A 214 -16.57 -2.24 -0.13
C TRP A 214 -15.43 -2.66 0.80
N PRO A 215 -15.58 -3.79 1.51
CA PRO A 215 -14.63 -4.23 2.53
C PRO A 215 -13.29 -4.71 1.94
N LYS A 216 -13.14 -4.72 0.61
CA LYS A 216 -11.88 -5.10 -0.05
C LYS A 216 -10.75 -4.15 0.35
N SER A 217 -9.97 -4.56 1.34
CA SER A 217 -8.56 -4.24 1.49
C SER A 217 -7.76 -5.23 0.67
N ILE A 218 -6.72 -4.80 -0.06
CA ILE A 218 -5.65 -5.74 -0.41
C ILE A 218 -4.99 -6.10 0.94
N PRO A 219 -4.96 -7.38 1.33
CA PRO A 219 -3.95 -7.85 2.24
C PRO A 219 -2.61 -7.82 1.50
#